data_AF-A0A966BV32-F1
#
_entry.id   AF-A0A966BV32-F1
#
_cell.length_a   1.000
_cell.length_b   1.000
_cell.length_c   1.000
_cell.angle_alpha   90.00
_cell.angle_beta   90.00
_cell.angle_gamma   90.00
#
_symmetry.space_group_name_H-M   'P 1'
#
loop_
_entity.id
_entity.type
_entity.pdbx_description
1 polymer ?
#
loop_
_entity_poly.entity_id
_entity_poly.type
_entity_poly.pdbx_seq_one_letter_code
_entity_poly.pdbx_strand_id
1 'polypeptide(L)' 'MQNFSTKLTTHLFKKYNVKAIDAQLIIEDEWDYIEEEYYNNSTVESVAKDLIAMYMVA' A
#
# COMPACT_ATOMS: atom_id res chain seq x y z
N MET A 1 0.25 -1.37 13.14
CA MET A 1 -0.51 -1.54 11.88
C MET A 1 -1.39 -0.38 11.46
N GLN A 2 -2.36 0.09 12.25
CA GLN A 2 -3.31 1.13 11.79
C GLN A 2 -2.65 2.45 11.30
N ASN A 3 -1.54 2.86 11.93
CA ASN A 3 -0.73 4.00 11.49
C ASN A 3 0.08 3.72 10.20
N PHE A 4 0.45 2.47 9.95
CA PHE A 4 1.19 2.08 8.75
C PHE A 4 0.27 2.06 7.53
N SER A 5 -0.90 1.42 7.64
CA SER A 5 -1.90 1.40 6.55
C SER A 5 -2.39 2.81 6.20
N THR A 6 -2.63 3.68 7.19
CA THR A 6 -3.01 5.09 6.93
C THR A 6 -1.92 5.85 6.16
N LYS A 7 -0.65 5.65 6.53
CA LYS A 7 0.49 6.25 5.82
C LYS A 7 0.59 5.70 4.40
N LEU A 8 0.34 4.41 4.23
CA LEU A 8 0.34 3.73 2.94
C LEU A 8 -0.76 4.27 2.02
N THR A 9 -2.01 4.37 2.47
CA THR A 9 -3.11 5.01 1.72
C THR A 9 -2.76 6.44 1.32
N THR A 10 -2.19 7.21 2.26
CA THR A 10 -1.75 8.60 1.98
C THR A 10 -0.65 8.65 0.93
N HIS A 11 0.29 7.71 0.97
CA HIS A 11 1.39 7.64 0.02
C HIS A 11 0.89 7.24 -1.39
N LEU A 12 0.03 6.22 -1.47
CA LEU A 12 -0.62 5.78 -2.72
C LEU A 12 -1.38 6.94 -3.39
N PHE A 13 -2.13 7.72 -2.61
CA PHE A 13 -2.81 8.92 -3.13
C PHE A 13 -1.82 9.99 -3.60
N LYS A 14 -0.86 10.40 -2.76
CA LYS A 14 0.02 11.54 -3.06
C LYS A 14 1.05 11.27 -4.16
N LYS A 15 1.52 10.03 -4.31
CA LYS A 15 2.61 9.68 -5.23
C LYS A 15 2.14 9.01 -6.50
N TYR A 16 1.07 8.23 -6.42
CA TYR A 16 0.57 7.42 -7.53
C TYR A 16 -0.85 7.82 -7.98
N ASN A 17 -1.44 8.83 -7.33
CA ASN A 17 -2.78 9.33 -7.65
C ASN A 17 -3.88 8.24 -7.57
N VAL A 18 -3.66 7.21 -6.74
CA VAL A 18 -4.66 6.19 -6.47
C VAL A 18 -5.75 6.80 -5.58
N LYS A 19 -7.02 6.70 -5.99
CA LYS A 19 -8.12 7.25 -5.21
C LYS A 19 -8.23 6.51 -3.87
N ALA A 20 -8.76 7.19 -2.85
CA ALA A 20 -8.87 6.61 -1.51
C ALA A 20 -9.63 5.27 -1.49
N ILE A 21 -10.68 5.14 -2.32
CA ILE A 21 -11.46 3.89 -2.41
C ILE A 21 -10.66 2.76 -3.06
N ASP A 22 -9.95 3.05 -4.15
CA ASP A 22 -9.10 2.06 -4.84
C ASP A 22 -7.93 1.65 -3.94
N ALA A 23 -7.35 2.60 -3.21
CA ALA A 23 -6.28 2.33 -2.25
C ALA A 23 -6.76 1.48 -1.06
N GLN A 24 -8.01 1.65 -0.62
CA GLN A 24 -8.60 0.77 0.39
C GLN A 24 -8.77 -0.65 -0.14
N LEU A 25 -9.29 -0.81 -1.36
CA LEU A 25 -9.43 -2.13 -1.98
C LEU A 25 -8.08 -2.84 -2.14
N ILE A 26 -7.05 -2.14 -2.63
CA ILE A 26 -5.69 -2.70 -2.74
C ILE A 26 -5.15 -3.13 -1.36
N ILE A 27 -5.37 -2.32 -0.32
CA ILE A 27 -4.89 -2.64 1.03
C ILE A 27 -5.65 -3.83 1.63
N GLU A 28 -6.95 -3.96 1.35
CA GLU A 28 -7.77 -5.07 1.80
C GLU A 28 -7.40 -6.37 1.07
N ASP A 29 -7.20 -6.31 -0.25
CA ASP A 29 -6.81 -7.45 -1.07
C ASP A 29 -5.39 -7.95 -0.74
N GLU A 30 -4.46 -7.03 -0.45
CA GLU A 30 -3.04 -7.36 -0.15
C GLU A 30 -2.70 -7.31 1.34
N TRP A 31 -3.69 -7.47 2.22
CA TRP A 31 -3.49 -7.28 3.66
C TRP A 31 -2.38 -8.18 4.23
N ASP A 32 -2.35 -9.45 3.82
CA ASP A 32 -1.36 -10.42 4.29
C ASP A 32 0.08 -10.00 3.93
N TYR A 33 0.29 -9.54 2.70
CA TYR A 33 1.59 -9.03 2.25
C TYR A 33 1.99 -7.76 3.01
N ILE A 34 1.06 -6.81 3.17
CA ILE A 34 1.33 -5.55 3.89
C ILE A 34 1.67 -5.82 5.36
N GLU A 35 1.00 -6.79 5.98
CA GLU A 35 1.28 -7.20 7.35
C GLU A 35 2.67 -7.84 7.49
N GLU A 36 3.03 -8.76 6.61
CA GLU A 36 4.37 -9.36 6.57
C GLU A 36 5.46 -8.29 6.42
N GLU A 37 5.31 -7.39 5.46
CA GLU A 37 6.28 -6.32 5.20
C GLU A 37 6.41 -5.34 6.35
N TYR A 38 5.31 -5.06 7.05
CA TYR A 38 5.38 -4.28 8.29
C TYR A 38 6.23 -4.97 9.35
N TYR A 39 6.06 -6.29 9.55
CA TYR A 39 6.87 -7.05 10.50
C TYR A 39 8.34 -7.17 10.06
N ASN A 40 8.60 -7.12 8.76
CA ASN A 40 9.94 -7.04 8.18
C ASN A 40 10.59 -5.64 8.30
N ASN A 41 9.90 -4.66 8.92
CA ASN A 41 10.32 -3.25 9.03
C ASN A 41 10.48 -2.55 7.68
N SER A 42 9.74 -2.98 6.66
CA SER A 42 9.73 -2.32 5.36
C SER A 42 9.16 -0.91 5.46
N THR A 43 9.56 -0.06 4.52
CA THR A 43 9.09 1.32 4.47
C THR A 43 7.75 1.41 3.75
N VAL A 44 6.96 2.42 4.10
CA VAL A 44 5.72 2.72 3.37
C VAL A 44 5.98 2.95 1.87
N GLU A 45 7.12 3.53 1.52
CA GLU A 45 7.51 3.80 0.14
C GLU A 45 7.79 2.51 -0.65
N SER A 46 8.54 1.57 -0.08
CA SER A 46 8.82 0.28 -0.71
C SER A 46 7.54 -0.53 -0.93
N VAL A 47 6.71 -0.65 0.11
CA VAL A 47 5.44 -1.37 0.03
C VAL A 47 4.49 -0.71 -0.98
N ALA A 48 4.39 0.62 -0.99
CA ALA A 48 3.55 1.32 -1.98
C ALA A 48 4.02 1.09 -3.42
N LYS A 49 5.34 1.04 -3.65
CA LYS A 49 5.91 0.79 -4.97
C LYS A 49 5.57 -0.62 -5.46
N ASP A 50 5.69 -1.61 -4.59
CA ASP A 50 5.42 -3.01 -4.91
C ASP A 50 3.93 -3.24 -5.18
N LEU A 51 3.05 -2.66 -4.35
CA LEU A 51 1.59 -2.68 -4.59
C LEU A 51 1.23 -2.07 -5.95
N ILE A 52 1.81 -0.93 -6.31
CA ILE A 52 1.56 -0.31 -7.62
C ILE A 52 2.08 -1.20 -8.76
N ALA A 53 3.25 -1.83 -8.58
CA ALA A 53 3.79 -2.74 -9.59
C ALA A 53 2.91 -3.99 -9.79
N MET A 54 2.25 -4.48 -8.75
CA MET A 54 1.30 -5.59 -8.84
C MET A 54 0.02 -5.18 -9.58
N TYR A 55 -0.50 -3.98 -9.35
CA TYR A 55 -1.81 -3.54 -9.85
C TYR A 55 -1.78 -2.71 -11.15
N MET A 56 -0.64 -2.13 -11.54
CA MET A 56 -0.52 -1.25 -12.73
C MET A 56 0.28 -1.86 -13.91
N VAL A 57 0.55 -3.17 -13.89
CA VAL A 57 1.18 -3.91 -15.00
C VAL A 57 0.13 -4.63 -15.88
N ALA A 58 -1.09 -4.08 -15.95
CA ALA A 58 -2.13 -4.52 -16.90
C ALA A 58 -2.26 -3.56 -18.09
#